data_AF-A0A963Q5A9-F1
#
_entry.id   AF-A0A963Q5A9-F1
#
_cell.length_a   1.000
_cell.length_b   1.000
_cell.length_c   1.000
_cell.angle_alpha   90.00
_cell.angle_beta   90.00
_cell.angle_gamma   90.00
#
_symmetry.space_group_name_H-M   'P 1'
#
loop_
_entity.id
_entity.type
_entity.pdbx_description
1 polymer ?
#
loop_
_entity_poly.entity_id
_entity_poly.type
_entity_poly.pdbx_seq_one_letter_code
_entity_poly.pdbx_strand_id
1 'polypeptide(L)'
;VVGDKYARAVKHGAQAQPVLFPMADPARIGELLAVVDGVMLTGSPSNIHPSHFDEVVADLDLPLDPARDALTLALVRACVDAGVPLLGLCRGFQEINVAMGGS
;
A
#
# COMPACT_ATOMS: atom_id res chain seq x y z
N VAL A 1 -15.92 4.61 -9.99
CA VAL A 1 -14.49 4.76 -10.32
C VAL A 1 -13.67 4.15 -9.19
N VAL A 2 -12.81 3.17 -9.48
CA VAL A 2 -11.93 2.57 -8.46
C VAL A 2 -11.04 3.67 -7.88
N GLY A 3 -10.91 3.72 -6.56
CA GLY A 3 -10.08 4.73 -5.89
C GLY A 3 -10.75 6.07 -5.58
N ASP A 4 -11.93 6.37 -6.15
CA ASP A 4 -12.59 7.68 -5.98
C ASP A 4 -12.85 8.05 -4.51
N LYS A 5 -13.38 7.11 -3.71
CA LYS A 5 -13.62 7.33 -2.27
C LYS A 5 -12.34 7.67 -1.51
N TYR A 6 -11.21 7.08 -1.89
CA TYR A 6 -9.91 7.32 -1.26
C TYR A 6 -9.34 8.67 -1.70
N ALA A 7 -9.38 8.98 -2.99
CA ALA A 7 -8.97 10.28 -3.51
C ALA A 7 -9.79 11.43 -2.90
N ARG A 8 -11.11 11.24 -2.75
CA ARG A 8 -12.00 12.20 -2.07
C ARG A 8 -11.67 12.36 -0.59
N ALA A 9 -11.31 11.28 0.11
CA ALA A 9 -10.88 11.36 1.51
C ALA A 9 -9.60 12.20 1.66
N VAL A 10 -8.62 12.03 0.76
CA VAL A 10 -7.42 12.87 0.72
C VAL A 10 -7.79 14.32 0.40
N LYS A 11 -8.60 14.54 -0.65
CA LYS A 11 -8.96 15.88 -1.11
C LYS A 11 -9.73 16.70 -0.08
N HIS A 12 -10.71 16.08 0.57
CA HIS A 12 -11.66 16.78 1.42
C HIS A 12 -11.39 16.57 2.91
N GLY A 13 -10.97 15.37 3.31
CA GLY A 13 -10.68 15.04 4.71
C GLY A 13 -9.31 15.52 5.16
N ALA A 14 -8.28 15.28 4.35
CA ALA A 14 -6.91 15.73 4.64
C ALA A 14 -6.56 17.09 4.00
N GLN A 15 -7.47 17.67 3.22
CA GLN A 15 -7.26 18.92 2.47
C GLN A 15 -5.99 18.92 1.59
N ALA A 16 -5.60 17.75 1.09
CA ALA A 16 -4.39 17.55 0.29
C ALA A 16 -4.71 17.25 -1.18
N GLN A 17 -3.72 17.33 -2.08
CA GLN A 17 -3.91 16.97 -3.48
C GLN A 17 -3.66 15.47 -3.68
N PRO A 18 -4.69 14.65 -4.03
CA PRO A 18 -4.44 13.25 -4.33
C PRO A 18 -3.64 13.12 -5.63
N VAL A 19 -2.60 12.28 -5.56
CA VAL A 19 -1.82 11.82 -6.71
C VAL A 19 -1.96 10.30 -6.76
N LEU A 20 -2.34 9.75 -7.91
CA LEU A 20 -2.47 8.32 -8.10
C LEU A 20 -1.37 7.84 -9.02
N PHE A 21 -0.70 6.76 -8.63
CA PHE A 21 0.31 6.07 -9.43
C PHE A 21 -0.23 4.71 -9.88
N PRO A 22 -1.09 4.65 -10.91
CA PRO A 22 -1.56 3.39 -11.45
C PRO A 22 -0.38 2.62 -12.06
N MET A 23 -0.33 1.31 -11.82
CA MET A 23 0.72 0.43 -12.39
C MET A 23 2.14 0.92 -12.08
N ALA A 24 2.37 1.44 -10.86
CA ALA A 24 3.68 1.88 -10.43
C ALA A 24 4.69 0.72 -10.42
N ASP A 25 5.93 1.04 -10.79
CA ASP A 25 7.06 0.12 -10.77
C ASP A 25 7.80 0.23 -9.43
N PRO A 26 7.99 -0.87 -8.67
CA PRO A 26 8.79 -0.88 -7.45
C PRO A 26 10.20 -0.26 -7.63
N ALA A 27 10.81 -0.39 -8.80
CA ALA A 27 12.13 0.18 -9.09
C ALA A 27 12.14 1.72 -9.08
N ARG A 28 10.97 2.36 -9.22
CA ARG A 28 10.84 3.82 -9.28
C ARG A 28 10.28 4.45 -8.00
N ILE A 29 10.12 3.66 -6.92
CA ILE A 29 9.55 4.15 -5.65
C ILE A 29 10.24 5.43 -5.16
N GLY A 30 11.56 5.52 -5.23
CA GLY A 30 12.30 6.71 -4.79
C GLY A 30 11.90 7.99 -5.55
N GLU A 31 11.67 7.89 -6.86
CA GLU A 31 11.20 9.01 -7.69
C GLU A 31 9.75 9.39 -7.36
N LEU A 32 8.92 8.40 -7.04
CA LEU A 32 7.52 8.63 -6.64
C LEU A 32 7.43 9.31 -5.27
N LEU A 33 8.28 8.91 -4.32
CA LEU A 33 8.34 9.54 -3.00
C LEU A 33 8.85 10.98 -3.06
N ALA A 34 9.69 11.32 -4.05
CA ALA A 34 10.21 12.67 -4.23
C ALA A 34 9.13 13.70 -4.63
N VAL A 35 7.95 13.25 -5.05
CA VAL A 35 6.86 14.14 -5.53
C VAL A 35 5.61 14.11 -4.63
N VAL A 36 5.67 13.47 -3.47
CA VAL A 36 4.56 13.41 -2.51
C VAL A 36 5.04 13.70 -1.08
N ASP A 37 4.18 14.32 -0.29
CA ASP A 37 4.48 14.61 1.13
C ASP A 37 4.07 13.47 2.08
N GLY A 38 3.42 12.44 1.56
CA GLY A 38 2.90 11.31 2.33
C GLY A 38 2.21 10.27 1.47
N VAL A 39 2.07 9.07 2.00
CA VAL A 39 1.52 7.91 1.29
C VAL A 39 0.30 7.38 2.02
N MET A 40 -0.78 7.13 1.28
CA MET A 40 -1.97 6.45 1.77
C MET A 40 -2.15 5.12 1.04
N LEU A 41 -2.05 4.01 1.76
CA LEU A 41 -2.36 2.67 1.25
C LEU A 41 -3.85 2.38 1.42
N THR A 42 -4.51 2.13 0.29
CA THR A 42 -5.95 1.90 0.23
C THR A 42 -6.33 0.51 0.75
N GLY A 43 -7.62 0.29 1.03
CA GLY A 43 -8.13 -1.07 1.21
C GLY A 43 -8.28 -1.80 -0.13
N SER A 44 -8.44 -3.11 -0.09
CA SER A 44 -8.80 -3.94 -1.25
C SER A 44 -9.52 -5.20 -0.76
N PRO A 45 -10.37 -5.82 -1.59
CA PRO A 45 -10.90 -7.16 -1.32
C PRO A 45 -9.81 -8.24 -1.28
N SER A 46 -8.68 -8.03 -1.97
CA SER A 46 -7.55 -8.96 -1.97
C SER A 46 -6.82 -9.00 -0.64
N ASN A 47 -6.18 -10.12 -0.35
CA ASN A 47 -5.36 -10.36 0.84
C ASN A 47 -3.89 -10.38 0.47
N ILE A 48 -3.01 -10.15 1.44
CA ILE A 48 -1.56 -10.26 1.28
C ILE A 48 -1.22 -11.75 1.15
N HIS A 49 -0.30 -12.10 0.25
CA HIS A 49 0.11 -13.48 0.09
C HIS A 49 0.78 -14.01 1.38
N PRO A 50 0.34 -15.15 1.96
CA PRO A 50 0.84 -15.66 3.25
C PRO A 50 2.33 -15.97 3.31
N SER A 51 2.97 -16.18 2.16
CA SER A 51 4.44 -16.32 2.08
C SER A 51 5.21 -15.10 2.58
N HIS A 52 4.58 -13.93 2.71
CA HIS A 52 5.23 -12.74 3.26
C HIS A 52 5.32 -12.76 4.79
N PHE A 53 4.64 -13.71 5.45
CA PHE A 53 4.63 -13.92 6.89
C PHE A 53 4.71 -15.43 7.25
N ASP A 54 5.44 -16.20 6.42
CA ASP A 54 5.79 -17.61 6.64
C ASP A 54 4.61 -18.60 6.80
N GLU A 55 3.47 -18.28 6.18
CA GLU A 55 2.28 -19.13 6.19
C GLU A 55 1.92 -19.68 4.79
N VAL A 56 1.05 -20.69 4.77
CA VAL A 56 0.47 -21.26 3.54
C VAL A 56 -0.90 -20.65 3.27
N VAL A 57 -1.33 -20.67 2.00
CA VAL A 57 -2.68 -20.23 1.64
C VAL A 57 -3.70 -21.17 2.27
N ALA A 58 -4.44 -20.67 3.27
CA ALA A 58 -5.47 -21.43 3.98
C ALA A 58 -6.76 -21.58 3.16
N ASP A 59 -7.09 -20.58 2.35
CA ASP A 59 -8.28 -20.54 1.50
C ASP A 59 -7.91 -20.02 0.11
N LEU A 60 -8.05 -20.88 -0.91
CA LEU A 60 -7.73 -20.58 -2.30
C LEU A 60 -8.80 -19.74 -3.01
N ASP A 61 -10.00 -19.62 -2.44
CA ASP A 61 -11.09 -18.82 -3.00
C ASP A 61 -10.91 -17.33 -2.66
N LEU A 62 -10.09 -17.01 -1.66
CA LEU A 62 -9.79 -15.63 -1.29
C LEU A 62 -8.85 -14.97 -2.31
N PRO A 63 -9.18 -13.78 -2.82
CA PRO A 63 -8.36 -13.13 -3.83
C PRO A 63 -6.99 -12.72 -3.27
N LEU A 64 -5.93 -13.00 -4.01
CA LEU A 64 -4.57 -12.57 -3.74
C LEU A 64 -4.12 -11.58 -4.82
N ASP A 65 -3.20 -10.69 -4.48
CA ASP A 65 -2.64 -9.71 -5.43
C ASP A 65 -1.13 -9.56 -5.22
N PRO A 66 -0.33 -10.52 -5.74
CA PRO A 66 1.12 -10.51 -5.57
C PRO A 66 1.80 -9.29 -6.20
N ALA A 67 1.21 -8.72 -7.27
CA ALA A 67 1.74 -7.52 -7.91
C ALA A 67 1.61 -6.31 -6.98
N ARG A 68 0.46 -6.16 -6.31
CA ARG A 68 0.29 -5.15 -5.28
C ARG A 68 1.22 -5.41 -4.09
N ASP A 69 1.34 -6.65 -3.61
CA ASP A 69 2.20 -6.97 -2.46
C ASP A 69 3.66 -6.60 -2.71
N ALA A 70 4.19 -6.94 -3.90
CA ALA A 70 5.55 -6.57 -4.29
C ALA A 70 5.78 -5.04 -4.26
N LEU A 71 4.79 -4.26 -4.68
CA LEU A 71 4.86 -2.80 -4.67
C LEU A 71 4.69 -2.22 -3.27
N THR A 72 3.65 -2.61 -2.53
CA THR A 72 3.28 -1.96 -1.26
C THR A 72 4.25 -2.31 -0.16
N LEU A 73 4.76 -3.55 -0.09
CA LEU A 73 5.75 -3.93 0.92
C LEU A 73 7.09 -3.19 0.71
N ALA A 74 7.52 -3.03 -0.55
CA ALA A 74 8.70 -2.22 -0.86
C ALA A 74 8.47 -0.73 -0.56
N LEU A 75 7.29 -0.20 -0.92
CA LEU A 75 6.91 1.18 -0.68
C LEU A 75 6.85 1.52 0.80
N VAL A 76 6.31 0.63 1.65
CA VAL A 76 6.25 0.84 3.10
C VAL A 76 7.66 1.01 3.65
N ARG A 77 8.57 0.09 3.32
CA ARG A 77 9.96 0.14 3.78
C ARG A 77 10.64 1.43 3.35
N ALA A 78 10.49 1.80 2.07
CA ALA A 78 11.05 3.04 1.54
C ALA A 78 10.49 4.30 2.22
N CYS A 79 9.19 4.34 2.54
CA CYS A 79 8.60 5.46 3.28
C CYS A 79 9.18 5.56 4.69
N VAL A 80 9.31 4.43 5.41
CA VAL A 80 9.89 4.40 6.75
C VAL A 80 11.34 4.86 6.73
N ASP A 81 12.15 4.35 5.80
CA ASP A 81 13.56 4.72 5.64
C ASP A 81 13.72 6.20 5.31
N ALA A 82 12.83 6.76 4.49
CA ALA A 82 12.84 8.16 4.08
C ALA A 82 12.14 9.11 5.08
N GLY A 83 11.50 8.60 6.14
CA GLY A 83 10.70 9.41 7.07
C GLY A 83 9.43 10.01 6.45
N VAL A 84 8.91 9.40 5.38
CA VAL A 84 7.67 9.83 4.70
C VAL A 84 6.46 9.31 5.48
N PRO A 85 5.49 10.18 5.86
CA PRO A 85 4.28 9.77 6.56
C PRO A 85 3.47 8.71 5.80
N LEU A 86 3.02 7.68 6.51
CA LEU A 86 2.24 6.56 5.99
C LEU A 86 0.89 6.42 6.70
N LEU A 87 -0.18 6.21 5.92
CA LEU A 87 -1.52 5.88 6.41
C LEU A 87 -2.05 4.63 5.70
N GLY A 88 -2.28 3.54 6.44
CA GLY A 88 -2.84 2.30 5.90
C GLY A 88 -4.31 2.11 6.28
N LEU A 89 -5.14 1.70 5.32
CA LEU A 89 -6.57 1.43 5.52
C LEU A 89 -6.91 -0.03 5.21
N CYS A 90 -7.47 -0.77 6.17
CA CYS A 90 -7.83 -2.18 6.00
C CYS A 90 -6.62 -3.01 5.53
N ARG A 91 -6.62 -3.52 4.29
CA ARG A 91 -5.44 -4.15 3.68
C ARG A 91 -4.19 -3.28 3.76
N GLY A 92 -4.31 -1.97 3.55
CA GLY A 92 -3.19 -1.04 3.69
C GLY A 92 -2.52 -1.06 5.06
N PHE A 93 -3.29 -1.27 6.13
CA PHE A 93 -2.74 -1.41 7.48
C PHE A 93 -2.05 -2.76 7.68
N GLN A 94 -2.64 -3.83 7.13
CA GLN A 94 -2.03 -5.16 7.14
C GLN A 94 -0.69 -5.17 6.37
N GLU A 95 -0.63 -4.48 5.23
CA GLU A 95 0.60 -4.34 4.42
C GLU A 95 1.70 -3.67 5.22
N ILE A 96 1.37 -2.65 6.02
CA ILE A 96 2.33 -2.01 6.91
C ILE A 96 2.84 -3.01 7.96
N ASN A 97 1.93 -3.75 8.63
CA ASN A 97 2.32 -4.75 9.62
C ASN A 97 3.29 -5.78 9.04
N VAL A 98 2.93 -6.39 7.90
CA VAL A 98 3.74 -7.43 7.25
C VAL A 98 5.08 -6.86 6.75
N ALA A 99 5.09 -5.67 6.15
CA ALA A 99 6.33 -5.04 5.68
C ALA A 99 7.34 -4.81 6.81
N MET A 100 6.84 -4.59 8.03
CA MET A 100 7.61 -4.37 9.26
C MET A 100 7.86 -5.64 10.08
N GLY A 101 7.56 -6.82 9.53
CA GLY A 101 7.88 -8.12 10.14
C GLY A 101 6.78 -8.71 11.03
N GLY A 102 5.56 -8.19 10.97
CA GLY A 102 4.40 -8.82 11.59
C GLY A 102 3.77 -9.91 10.72
N SER A 103 2.79 -10.62 11.30
CA SER A 103 1.93 -11.63 10.68
C SER A 103 0.46 -11.23 10.82
#